data_AF-A0A0J7JX10-F1
#
_entry.id   AF-A0A0J7JX10-F1
#
_cell.length_a   1.000
_cell.length_b   1.000
_cell.length_c   1.000
_cell.angle_alpha   90.00
_cell.angle_beta   90.00
_cell.angle_gamma   90.00
#
_symmetry.space_group_name_H-M   'P 1'
#
loop_
_entity.id
_entity.type
_entity.pdbx_description
1 polymer ?
#
loop_
_entity_poly.entity_id
_entity_poly.type
_entity_poly.pdbx_seq_one_letter_code
_entity_poly.pdbx_strand_id
1 'polypeptide(L)'
;MFMKEDLYPIFFEVYKKRRKFSHMQLECVPLPKETGESAPIYFKKALLECETEWSINKKIVDLKNKDIRHAVPNGLSYFMVEFASHPGYAHVIEDEEMFPKNFAEEIIGGMLDLDCHLWRKPKRQSFDEQRAKMLKFTEIWKKHNSSQSEDI
;
A
#
# COMPACT_ATOMS: atom_id res chain seq x y z
N MET A 1 -1.54 -14.31 8.59
CA MET A 1 -0.44 -14.04 9.53
C MET A 1 -0.76 -12.84 10.39
N PHE A 2 -0.64 -11.61 9.87
CA PHE A 2 -0.76 -10.37 10.66
C PHE A 2 -2.05 -10.21 11.48
N MET A 3 -3.22 -10.57 10.92
CA MET A 3 -4.47 -10.50 11.69
C MET A 3 -4.50 -11.38 12.95
N LYS A 4 -3.75 -12.49 12.97
CA LYS A 4 -3.63 -13.36 14.16
C LYS A 4 -2.73 -12.73 15.23
N GLU A 5 -1.88 -11.78 14.85
CA GLU A 5 -0.97 -11.04 15.74
C GLU A 5 -1.53 -9.66 16.11
N ASP A 6 -2.84 -9.46 15.94
CA ASP A 6 -3.53 -8.19 16.19
C ASP A 6 -2.97 -7.01 15.38
N LEU A 7 -2.47 -7.31 14.18
CA LEU A 7 -2.01 -6.34 13.19
C LEU A 7 -2.98 -6.28 12.00
N TYR A 8 -3.12 -5.08 11.44
CA TYR A 8 -3.96 -4.79 10.29
C TYR A 8 -3.10 -4.53 9.06
N PRO A 9 -3.00 -5.50 8.13
CA PRO A 9 -2.21 -5.32 6.92
C PRO A 9 -2.93 -4.38 5.94
N ILE A 10 -2.16 -3.44 5.40
CA ILE A 10 -2.55 -2.62 4.25
C ILE A 10 -1.67 -3.01 3.08
N PHE A 11 -2.30 -3.30 1.94
CA PHE A 11 -1.61 -3.58 0.70
C PHE A 11 -1.77 -2.40 -0.25
N PHE A 12 -0.72 -1.99 -0.93
CA PHE A 12 -0.85 -0.95 -1.94
C PHE A 12 0.15 -1.11 -3.07
N GLU A 13 -0.21 -0.52 -4.21
CA GLU A 13 0.62 -0.45 -5.41
C GLU A 13 0.51 0.95 -6.01
N VAL A 14 1.64 1.46 -6.52
CA VAL A 14 1.68 2.68 -7.34
C VAL A 14 2.28 2.32 -8.71
N TYR A 15 1.47 2.42 -9.76
CA TYR A 15 1.93 2.26 -11.14
C TYR A 15 1.97 3.59 -11.87
N LYS A 16 3.14 3.91 -12.45
CA LYS A 16 3.38 5.15 -13.22
C LYS A 16 3.97 4.83 -14.59
N LYS A 17 3.24 5.14 -15.66
CA LYS A 17 3.60 4.85 -17.05
C LYS A 17 4.88 5.54 -17.50
N ARG A 18 5.20 6.75 -17.02
CA ARG A 18 6.45 7.44 -17.39
C ARG A 18 7.69 6.65 -16.97
N ARG A 19 7.58 5.76 -15.96
CA ARG A 19 8.64 4.84 -15.55
C ARG A 19 8.52 3.51 -16.29
N LYS A 20 8.84 3.52 -17.59
CA LYS A 20 8.62 2.40 -18.53
C LYS A 20 9.27 1.04 -18.17
N PHE A 21 10.09 0.95 -17.12
CA PHE A 21 10.80 -0.28 -16.73
C PHE A 21 10.85 -0.53 -15.22
N SER A 22 9.91 0.02 -14.43
CA SER A 22 9.79 -0.37 -13.03
C SER A 22 9.14 -1.75 -12.91
N HIS A 23 9.69 -2.59 -12.04
CA HIS A 23 9.01 -3.81 -11.62
C HIS A 23 7.74 -3.47 -10.83
N MET A 24 6.73 -4.33 -10.97
CA MET A 24 5.55 -4.31 -10.12
C MET A 24 5.97 -4.59 -8.68
N GLN A 25 5.56 -3.72 -7.75
CA GLN A 25 5.82 -3.87 -6.33
C GLN A 25 4.51 -3.71 -5.58
N LEU A 26 4.01 -4.81 -5.03
CA LEU A 26 2.88 -4.79 -4.10
C LEU A 26 3.44 -4.70 -2.69
N GLU A 27 3.27 -3.54 -2.06
CA GLU A 27 3.77 -3.29 -0.72
C GLU A 27 2.76 -3.76 0.32
N CYS A 28 3.25 -4.27 1.45
CA CYS A 28 2.44 -4.70 2.59
C CYS A 28 2.97 -4.02 3.85
N VAL A 29 2.13 -3.19 4.46
CA VAL A 29 2.45 -2.50 5.72
C VAL A 29 1.50 -2.97 6.81
N PRO A 30 1.97 -3.78 7.78
CA PRO A 30 1.18 -4.15 8.93
C PRO A 30 1.13 -2.99 9.95
N LEU A 31 -0.07 -2.53 10.28
CA LEU A 31 -0.31 -1.50 11.30
C LEU A 31 -0.86 -2.13 12.59
N PRO A 32 -0.75 -1.44 13.74
CA PRO A 32 -1.57 -1.75 14.90
C PRO A 32 -3.06 -1.75 14.52
N LYS A 33 -3.83 -2.72 15.02
CA LYS A 33 -5.23 -2.89 14.61
C LYS A 33 -6.09 -1.64 14.80
N GLU A 34 -5.99 -0.99 15.95
CA GLU A 34 -6.74 0.23 16.28
C GLU A 34 -6.51 1.33 15.22
N THR A 35 -5.26 1.55 14.83
CA THR A 35 -4.90 2.52 13.79
C THR A 35 -5.36 2.05 12.41
N GLY A 36 -5.16 0.76 12.10
CA GLY A 36 -5.47 0.19 10.79
C GLY A 36 -6.96 0.16 10.44
N GLU A 37 -7.84 -0.04 11.43
CA GLU A 37 -9.30 0.02 11.23
C GLU A 37 -9.76 1.41 10.76
N SER A 38 -9.04 2.48 11.15
CA SER A 38 -9.32 3.85 10.69
C SER A 38 -8.72 4.19 9.33
N ALA A 39 -7.77 3.38 8.82
CA ALA A 39 -7.04 3.64 7.57
C ALA A 39 -7.93 3.93 6.35
N PRO A 40 -9.04 3.21 6.11
CA PRO A 40 -9.90 3.49 4.97
C PRO A 40 -10.43 4.93 4.95
N ILE A 41 -10.65 5.54 6.12
CA ILE A 41 -11.12 6.94 6.22
C ILE A 41 -10.00 7.91 5.81
N TYR A 42 -8.79 7.70 6.30
CA TYR A 42 -7.62 8.52 5.97
C TYR A 42 -7.27 8.44 4.49
N PHE A 43 -7.21 7.23 3.92
CA PHE A 43 -6.95 7.04 2.50
C PHE A 43 -8.04 7.65 1.63
N LYS A 44 -9.31 7.48 2.01
CA LYS A 44 -10.43 8.09 1.29
C LYS A 44 -10.33 9.61 1.28
N LYS A 45 -10.00 10.23 2.43
CA LYS A 45 -9.82 11.68 2.50
C LYS A 45 -8.64 12.14 1.62
N ALA A 46 -7.48 11.50 1.77
CA ALA A 46 -6.28 11.84 1.02
C ALA A 46 -6.49 11.71 -0.50
N LEU A 47 -7.23 10.70 -0.96
CA LEU A 47 -7.55 10.51 -2.37
C LEU A 47 -8.55 11.53 -2.93
N LEU A 48 -9.46 12.05 -2.11
CA LEU A 48 -10.35 13.15 -2.53
C LEU A 48 -9.58 14.47 -2.65
N GLU A 49 -8.59 14.68 -1.78
CA GLU A 49 -7.77 15.88 -1.71
C GLU A 49 -6.54 15.85 -2.62
N CYS A 50 -6.16 14.68 -3.17
CA CYS A 50 -5.00 14.57 -4.05
C CYS A 50 -5.27 15.09 -5.47
N GLU A 51 -4.21 15.51 -6.15
CA GLU A 51 -4.24 16.08 -7.50
C GLU A 51 -5.19 17.28 -7.66
N THR A 52 -5.38 17.74 -8.90
CA THR A 52 -6.23 18.89 -9.19
C THR A 52 -7.71 18.61 -8.91
N GLU A 53 -8.45 19.64 -8.52
CA GLU A 53 -9.91 19.53 -8.28
C GLU A 53 -10.70 19.25 -9.57
N TRP A 54 -10.12 19.57 -10.73
CA TRP A 54 -10.72 19.42 -12.05
C TRP A 54 -10.21 18.16 -12.77
N SER A 55 -10.29 17.01 -12.11
CA SER A 55 -9.93 15.72 -12.72
C SER A 55 -10.99 15.23 -13.70
N ILE A 56 -10.58 14.55 -14.78
CA ILE A 56 -11.51 13.98 -15.77
C ILE A 56 -12.10 12.67 -15.22
N ASN A 57 -11.26 11.84 -14.60
CA ASN A 57 -11.63 10.60 -13.98
C ASN A 57 -12.16 10.83 -12.57
N LYS A 58 -12.98 9.89 -12.09
CA LYS A 58 -13.40 9.85 -10.69
C LYS A 58 -12.18 9.70 -9.80
N LYS A 59 -12.03 10.57 -8.80
CA LYS A 59 -10.92 10.50 -7.84
C LYS A 59 -10.86 9.18 -7.08
N ILE A 60 -12.01 8.56 -6.78
CA ILE A 60 -12.05 7.27 -6.09
C ILE A 60 -12.90 6.28 -6.87
N VAL A 61 -12.33 5.09 -7.05
CA VAL A 61 -13.00 3.90 -7.56
C VAL A 61 -13.01 2.86 -6.45
N ASP A 62 -14.19 2.47 -5.99
CA ASP A 62 -14.34 1.44 -4.96
C ASP A 62 -14.06 0.04 -5.55
N LEU A 63 -13.18 -0.73 -4.90
CA LEU A 63 -12.79 -2.09 -5.32
C LEU A 63 -13.64 -3.20 -4.68
N LYS A 64 -14.79 -2.85 -4.06
CA LYS A 64 -15.62 -3.80 -3.29
C LYS A 64 -16.02 -5.07 -4.06
N ASN A 65 -16.33 -4.93 -5.35
CA ASN A 65 -16.85 -6.02 -6.19
C ASN A 65 -16.02 -6.23 -7.47
N LYS A 66 -14.85 -5.59 -7.57
CA LYS A 66 -14.06 -5.55 -8.80
C LYS A 66 -12.58 -5.47 -8.47
N ASP A 67 -11.78 -6.29 -9.16
CA ASP A 67 -10.33 -6.19 -9.10
C ASP A 67 -9.83 -4.93 -9.81
N ILE A 68 -8.60 -4.52 -9.49
CA ILE A 68 -7.92 -3.41 -10.15
C ILE A 68 -7.93 -3.52 -11.70
N ARG A 69 -7.80 -4.73 -12.23
CA ARG A 69 -7.81 -5.02 -13.68
C ARG A 69 -9.14 -4.68 -14.37
N HIS A 70 -10.23 -4.72 -13.62
CA HIS A 70 -11.57 -4.37 -14.10
C HIS A 70 -11.97 -2.94 -13.71
N ALA A 71 -11.30 -2.36 -12.71
CA ALA A 71 -11.55 -1.02 -12.20
C ALA A 71 -10.83 0.07 -13.01
N VAL A 72 -9.59 -0.21 -13.45
CA VAL A 72 -8.75 0.74 -14.18
C VAL A 72 -8.40 0.19 -15.57
N PRO A 73 -8.65 0.94 -16.66
CA PRO A 73 -8.24 0.55 -18.00
C PRO A 73 -6.72 0.36 -18.14
N ASN A 74 -6.33 -0.62 -18.95
CA ASN A 74 -4.92 -0.89 -19.23
C ASN A 74 -4.20 0.32 -19.83
N GLY A 75 -2.98 0.56 -19.35
CA GLY A 75 -2.08 1.60 -19.88
C GLY A 75 -2.27 2.99 -19.29
N LEU A 76 -3.14 3.13 -18.28
CA LEU A 76 -3.23 4.30 -17.40
C LEU A 76 -2.42 4.10 -16.13
N SER A 77 -1.89 5.19 -15.59
CA SER A 77 -1.22 5.20 -14.28
C SER A 77 -2.26 5.13 -13.17
N TYR A 78 -1.96 4.41 -12.10
CA TYR A 78 -2.91 4.20 -11.01
C TYR A 78 -2.24 4.07 -9.66
N PHE A 79 -3.01 4.37 -8.63
CA PHE A 79 -2.76 4.01 -7.25
C PHE A 79 -3.87 3.06 -6.79
N MET A 80 -3.51 2.03 -6.04
CA MET A 80 -4.44 1.07 -5.47
C MET A 80 -4.05 0.77 -4.04
N VAL A 81 -5.05 0.71 -3.16
CA VAL A 81 -4.89 0.30 -1.76
C VAL A 81 -5.99 -0.70 -1.39
N GLU A 82 -5.60 -1.78 -0.74
CA GLU A 82 -6.48 -2.82 -0.20
C GLU A 82 -6.30 -2.93 1.31
N PHE A 83 -7.42 -3.18 1.99
CA PHE A 83 -7.48 -3.26 3.44
C PHE A 83 -7.97 -4.65 3.87
N ALA A 84 -7.58 -5.10 5.06
CA ALA A 84 -7.93 -6.42 5.55
C ALA A 84 -9.44 -6.66 5.72
N SER A 85 -10.21 -5.66 6.15
CA SER A 85 -11.64 -5.81 6.46
C SER A 85 -12.56 -4.86 5.69
N HIS A 86 -11.99 -3.95 4.92
CA HIS A 86 -12.73 -2.91 4.18
C HIS A 86 -12.44 -3.03 2.69
N PRO A 87 -13.39 -2.65 1.81
CA PRO A 87 -13.13 -2.62 0.39
C PRO A 87 -11.97 -1.65 0.08
N GLY A 88 -11.09 -2.07 -0.82
CA GLY A 88 -10.00 -1.23 -1.30
C GLY A 88 -10.47 -0.05 -2.14
N TYR A 89 -9.54 0.86 -2.40
CA TYR A 89 -9.73 1.99 -3.32
C TYR A 89 -8.72 1.92 -4.45
N ALA A 90 -9.14 2.37 -5.62
CA ALA A 90 -8.26 2.69 -6.72
C ALA A 90 -8.45 4.15 -7.14
N HIS A 91 -7.39 4.71 -7.69
CA HIS A 91 -7.34 6.07 -8.19
C HIS A 91 -6.52 6.08 -9.49
N VAL A 92 -7.08 6.69 -10.54
CA VAL A 92 -6.38 6.88 -11.81
C VAL A 92 -5.54 8.14 -11.68
N ILE A 93 -4.22 8.01 -11.83
CA ILE A 93 -3.28 9.12 -11.73
C ILE A 93 -3.25 9.85 -13.07
N GLU A 94 -3.66 11.10 -13.08
CA GLU A 94 -3.68 11.93 -14.29
C GLU A 94 -2.38 12.70 -14.47
N ASP A 95 -1.83 13.26 -13.39
CA ASP A 95 -0.55 13.97 -13.37
C ASP A 95 0.50 13.20 -12.55
N GLU A 96 1.26 12.36 -13.25
CA GLU A 96 2.32 11.56 -12.65
C GLU A 96 3.46 12.38 -12.00
N GLU A 97 3.64 13.63 -12.44
CA GLU A 97 4.65 14.57 -11.96
C GLU A 97 4.25 15.14 -10.60
N MET A 98 2.98 15.53 -10.46
CA MET A 98 2.43 16.04 -9.20
C MET A 98 2.11 14.95 -8.18
N PHE A 99 1.72 13.75 -8.62
CA PHE A 99 1.38 12.67 -7.70
C PHE A 99 2.63 12.20 -6.92
N PRO A 100 2.63 12.20 -5.57
CA PRO A 100 3.80 11.80 -4.81
C PRO A 100 4.10 10.30 -4.99
N LYS A 101 5.38 9.93 -5.03
CA LYS A 101 5.78 8.53 -5.13
C LYS A 101 5.47 7.75 -3.86
N ASN A 102 5.53 8.43 -2.73
CA ASN A 102 5.42 7.85 -1.39
C ASN A 102 4.04 8.18 -0.79
N PHE A 103 3.00 8.20 -1.63
CA PHE A 103 1.67 8.69 -1.26
C PHE A 103 1.08 7.88 -0.09
N ALA A 104 1.17 6.55 -0.17
CA ALA A 104 0.66 5.68 0.88
C ALA A 104 1.48 5.82 2.16
N GLU A 105 2.81 5.93 2.05
CA GLU A 105 3.72 6.05 3.18
C GLU A 105 3.55 7.40 3.89
N GLU A 106 3.23 8.47 3.17
CA GLU A 106 2.87 9.76 3.77
C GLU A 106 1.59 9.66 4.61
N ILE A 107 0.57 8.96 4.11
CA ILE A 107 -0.69 8.75 4.84
C ILE A 107 -0.44 7.87 6.07
N ILE A 108 0.22 6.73 5.89
CA ILE A 108 0.51 5.78 6.97
C ILE A 108 1.43 6.41 8.02
N GLY A 109 2.48 7.11 7.59
CA GLY A 109 3.39 7.82 8.47
C GLY A 109 2.69 8.91 9.28
N GLY A 110 1.76 9.64 8.66
CA GLY A 110 0.90 10.61 9.35
C GLY A 110 -0.07 9.97 10.35
N MET A 111 -0.63 8.79 10.03
CA MET A 111 -1.49 8.04 10.96
C MET A 111 -0.74 7.50 12.19
N LEU A 112 0.54 7.15 12.02
CA LEU A 112 1.39 6.61 13.09
C LEU A 112 2.22 7.69 13.82
N ASP A 113 2.06 8.97 13.47
CA ASP A 113 2.84 10.10 13.99
C ASP A 113 4.37 9.88 13.90
N LEU A 114 4.81 9.40 12.72
CA LEU A 114 6.21 9.10 12.45
C LEU A 114 6.95 10.28 11.79
N ASP A 115 8.27 10.32 11.93
CA ASP A 115 9.10 11.32 11.25
C ASP A 115 9.16 11.09 9.73
N CYS A 116 8.93 12.15 8.97
CA CYS A 116 8.96 12.18 7.50
C CYS A 116 10.26 11.66 6.88
N HIS A 117 11.37 11.67 7.62
CA HIS A 117 12.63 11.10 7.19
C HIS A 117 12.54 9.61 6.85
N LEU A 118 11.61 8.86 7.45
CA LEU A 118 11.47 7.42 7.24
C LEU A 118 11.03 7.06 5.82
N TRP A 119 10.16 7.86 5.19
CA TRP A 119 9.67 7.60 3.83
C TRP A 119 10.23 8.56 2.78
N ARG A 120 10.46 9.85 3.10
CA ARG A 120 10.98 10.81 2.11
C ARG A 120 12.46 10.62 1.79
N LYS A 121 13.27 10.22 2.78
CA LYS A 121 14.72 10.01 2.66
C LYS A 121 15.16 8.81 3.51
N PRO A 122 14.69 7.59 3.17
CA PRO A 122 15.03 6.41 3.94
C PRO A 122 16.54 6.22 3.98
N LYS A 123 17.07 6.02 5.20
CA LYS A 123 18.49 5.70 5.39
C LYS A 123 18.77 4.33 4.77
N ARG A 124 19.85 4.23 3.98
CA ARG A 124 20.33 2.93 3.50
C ARG A 124 20.73 2.09 4.71
N GLN A 125 20.15 0.90 4.80
CA GLN A 125 20.48 -0.07 5.84
C GLN A 125 21.69 -0.89 5.41
N SER A 126 22.50 -1.31 6.39
CA SER A 126 23.60 -2.25 6.13
C SER A 126 23.06 -3.62 5.73
N PHE A 127 23.86 -4.41 5.02
CA PHE A 127 23.47 -5.76 4.61
C PHE A 127 23.17 -6.64 5.83
N ASP A 128 23.94 -6.51 6.91
CA ASP A 128 23.76 -7.29 8.13
C ASP A 128 22.45 -6.93 8.86
N GLU A 129 22.08 -5.65 8.90
CA GLU A 129 20.79 -5.21 9.45
C GLU A 129 19.61 -5.78 8.66
N GLN A 130 19.69 -5.74 7.33
CA GLN A 130 18.66 -6.30 6.45
C GLN A 130 18.54 -7.82 6.65
N ARG A 131 19.67 -8.53 6.73
CA ARG A 131 19.70 -9.97 6.98
C ARG A 131 19.08 -10.32 8.33
N ALA A 132 19.37 -9.55 9.38
CA ALA A 132 18.79 -9.77 10.70
C ALA A 132 17.26 -9.60 10.70
N LYS A 133 16.72 -8.59 9.99
CA LYS A 133 15.28 -8.40 9.84
C LYS A 133 14.62 -9.53 9.03
N MET A 134 15.27 -9.95 7.94
CA MET A 134 14.79 -11.06 7.13
C MET A 134 14.70 -12.36 7.94
N LEU A 135 15.72 -12.67 8.76
CA LEU A 135 15.70 -13.86 9.63
C LEU A 135 14.55 -13.82 10.62
N LYS A 136 14.35 -12.68 11.32
CA LYS A 136 13.22 -12.47 12.22
C LYS A 136 11.88 -12.67 11.52
N PHE A 137 11.71 -12.08 10.34
CA PHE A 137 10.48 -12.24 9.57
C PHE A 137 10.27 -13.69 9.11
N THR A 138 11.33 -14.37 8.70
CA THR A 138 11.28 -15.79 8.27
C THR A 138 10.81 -16.70 9.40
N GLU A 139 11.23 -16.45 10.65
CA GLU A 139 10.76 -17.21 11.81
C GLU A 139 9.26 -17.04 12.06
N ILE A 140 8.74 -15.81 11.91
CA ILE A 140 7.31 -15.54 12.04
C ILE A 140 6.55 -16.21 10.88
N TRP A 141 7.03 -16.05 9.65
CA TRP A 141 6.41 -16.62 8.46
C TRP A 141 6.33 -18.16 8.49
N LYS A 142 7.38 -18.83 8.97
CA LYS A 142 7.45 -20.30 9.09
C LYS A 142 6.28 -20.90 9.87
N LYS A 143 5.84 -20.23 10.96
CA LYS A 143 4.71 -20.68 11.79
C LYS A 143 3.39 -20.75 11.01
N HIS A 144 3.26 -19.96 9.95
CA HIS A 144 2.06 -19.90 9.12
C HIS A 144 2.18 -20.74 7.85
N ASN A 145 3.39 -20.83 7.27
CA ASN A 145 3.60 -21.54 6.01
C ASN A 145 3.49 -23.08 6.13
N SER A 146 3.79 -23.64 7.31
CA SER A 146 3.72 -25.09 7.56
C SER A 146 2.30 -25.68 7.50
N SER A 147 1.27 -24.85 7.37
CA SER A 147 -0.13 -25.28 7.23
C SER A 147 -0.66 -25.26 5.79
N GLN A 148 0.15 -24.89 4.80
CA GLN A 148 -0.25 -24.86 3.38
C GLN A 148 0.33 -26.00 2.53
N SER A 149 1.15 -26.88 3.11
CA SER A 149 1.77 -28.02 2.41
C SER A 149 0.99 -29.33 2.50
N GLU A 150 -0.18 -29.36 3.16
CA GLU A 150 -1.03 -30.56 3.29
C GLU A 150 -2.28 -30.54 2.37
N ASP A 151 -2.52 -29.46 1.64
CA ASP A 151 -3.66 -29.32 0.73
C ASP A 151 -3.21 -29.17 -0.75
N ILE A 152 -2.47 -30.16 -1.28
CA ILE A 152 -2.36 -30.45 -2.73
C ILE A 152 -2.28 -31.97 -2.93
#